data_AF-M3A8P4-F1
#
_entry.id   AF-M3A8P4-F1
#
_cell.length_a   1.000
_cell.length_b   1.000
_cell.length_c   1.000
_cell.angle_alpha   90.00
_cell.angle_beta   90.00
_cell.angle_gamma   90.00
#
_symmetry.space_group_name_H-M   'P 1'
#
loop_
_entity.id
_entity.type
_entity.pdbx_description
1 polymer ?
#
loop_
_entity_poly.entity_id
_entity_poly.type
_entity_poly.pdbx_seq_one_letter_code
_entity_poly.pdbx_strand_id
1 'polypeptide(L)'
;MTHPRTPTARRRAAATLLAGLALLASVLAGCASRPQPRPAAPDDVVKAATRRLTDACLIRRGLTPPGSGRAADQRRVTDALFGTGRPELSVALPTGYVVRAHTDGCLAAAQQRLYGDQPRWFRTSVIVDNLVPEADHTHRSLAEVRARHRAEIADWRRMRAHALTAAATVLNTPPPTGEPRP
;
A
#
# COMPACT_ATOMS: atom_id res chain seq x y z
N MET A 1 38.02 -46.99 9.26
CA MET A 1 39.09 -46.23 9.95
C MET A 1 38.41 -45.20 10.85
N THR A 2 37.81 -45.62 11.97
CA THR A 2 38.36 -45.53 13.35
C THR A 2 38.78 -44.13 13.79
N HIS A 3 37.92 -43.50 14.62
CA HIS A 3 38.24 -42.37 15.49
C HIS A 3 39.37 -42.71 16.48
N PRO A 4 40.06 -41.68 16.97
CA PRO A 4 40.46 -41.61 18.37
C PRO A 4 39.71 -40.48 19.11
N ARG A 5 39.01 -40.88 20.17
CA ARG A 5 38.66 -40.07 21.34
C ARG A 5 39.74 -40.26 22.40
N THR A 6 40.00 -39.27 23.25
CA THR A 6 40.32 -39.33 24.72
C THR A 6 41.01 -38.02 25.18
N PRO A 7 41.11 -37.69 26.50
CA PRO A 7 40.15 -37.90 27.59
C PRO A 7 39.98 -36.68 28.54
N THR A 8 38.81 -36.66 29.20
CA THR A 8 38.46 -36.21 30.57
C THR A 8 39.32 -35.24 31.38
N ALA A 9 38.65 -34.24 31.98
CA ALA A 9 38.75 -34.01 33.43
C ALA A 9 37.41 -33.52 33.99
N ARG A 10 36.74 -34.39 34.76
CA ARG A 10 35.66 -34.02 35.70
C ARG A 10 36.31 -33.47 36.96
N ARG A 11 35.85 -32.32 37.46
CA ARG A 11 35.90 -32.02 38.90
C ARG A 11 34.48 -31.84 39.40
N ARG A 12 34.13 -32.65 40.40
CA ARG A 12 32.86 -32.67 41.12
C ARG A 12 32.94 -31.72 42.32
N ALA A 13 31.89 -30.92 42.47
CA ALA A 13 31.06 -30.68 43.65
C ALA A 13 31.65 -30.11 44.97
N ALA A 14 30.74 -29.36 45.63
CA ALA A 14 30.70 -28.87 47.02
C ALA A 14 31.55 -27.61 47.30
N ALA A 15 31.11 -26.59 48.05
CA ALA A 15 30.04 -26.53 49.03
C ALA A 15 29.49 -25.09 49.20
N THR A 16 28.17 -25.04 49.40
CA THR A 16 27.34 -24.17 50.24
C THR A 16 27.89 -22.91 50.95
N LEU A 17 26.99 -21.90 50.95
CA LEU A 17 26.71 -20.87 51.97
C LEU A 17 27.61 -19.62 52.01
N LEU A 18 27.07 -18.52 51.48
CA LEU A 18 26.96 -17.24 52.20
C LEU A 18 25.89 -16.39 51.48
N ALA A 19 24.66 -16.52 51.97
CA ALA A 19 23.63 -15.53 51.79
C ALA A 19 24.05 -14.27 52.56
N GLY A 20 24.09 -13.13 51.89
CA GLY A 20 24.31 -11.85 52.55
C GLY A 20 24.96 -10.81 51.63
N LEU A 21 24.16 -9.82 51.25
CA LEU A 21 24.61 -8.50 50.78
C LEU A 21 25.36 -8.43 49.45
N ALA A 22 24.59 -8.59 48.37
CA ALA A 22 24.74 -7.76 47.18
C ALA A 22 23.35 -7.36 46.66
N LEU A 23 22.52 -6.80 47.55
CA LEU A 23 21.52 -5.81 47.12
C LEU A 23 22.31 -4.57 46.69
N LEU A 24 21.83 -3.89 45.64
CA LEU A 24 22.41 -2.74 44.93
C LEU A 24 23.37 -3.10 43.78
N ALA A 25 22.80 -3.45 42.63
CA ALA A 25 23.14 -2.86 41.32
C ALA A 25 22.66 -3.75 40.16
N SER A 26 21.36 -3.80 39.86
CA SER A 26 20.84 -4.31 38.56
C SER A 26 19.35 -3.97 38.35
N VAL A 27 18.89 -2.77 38.72
CA VAL A 27 17.59 -2.26 38.28
C VAL A 27 17.86 -1.05 37.40
N LEU A 28 18.32 -1.26 36.16
CA LEU A 28 18.43 -0.24 35.11
C LEU A 28 18.87 -0.86 33.76
N ALA A 29 18.40 -2.07 33.43
CA ALA A 29 18.64 -2.65 32.10
C ALA A 29 17.29 -3.02 31.47
N GLY A 30 16.84 -2.15 30.55
CA GLY A 30 15.76 -2.48 29.63
C GLY A 30 14.57 -1.53 29.64
N CYS A 31 14.78 -0.21 29.53
CA CYS A 31 13.86 0.56 28.70
C CYS A 31 13.98 -0.02 27.29
N ALA A 32 13.19 -1.05 26.98
CA ALA A 32 12.98 -1.44 25.60
C ALA A 32 12.36 -0.22 24.93
N SER A 33 13.19 0.56 24.22
CA SER A 33 12.75 1.64 23.37
C SER A 33 11.65 1.05 22.50
N ARG A 34 10.38 1.36 22.82
CA ARG A 34 9.26 0.96 21.97
C ARG A 34 9.62 1.44 20.57
N PRO A 35 9.66 0.56 19.55
CA PRO A 35 9.93 1.00 18.19
C PRO A 35 9.00 2.16 17.89
N GLN A 36 9.57 3.36 17.70
CA GLN A 36 8.76 4.50 17.30
C GLN A 36 8.07 4.11 15.98
N PRO A 37 6.74 4.29 15.86
CA PRO A 37 6.05 4.03 14.61
C PRO A 37 6.73 4.85 13.52
N ARG A 38 7.31 4.18 12.53
CA ARG A 38 7.87 4.90 11.37
C ARG A 38 6.71 5.64 10.70
N PRO A 39 6.91 6.88 10.25
CA PRO A 39 5.95 7.53 9.37
C PRO A 39 5.62 6.60 8.21
N ALA A 40 4.32 6.44 7.90
CA ALA A 40 3.89 5.61 6.79
C ALA A 40 4.53 6.12 5.49
N ALA A 41 4.94 5.19 4.62
CA ALA A 41 5.44 5.60 3.31
C ALA A 41 4.34 6.36 2.55
N PRO A 42 4.67 7.37 1.73
CA PRO A 42 3.68 8.15 0.99
C PRO A 42 2.64 7.29 0.24
N ASP A 43 3.10 6.19 -0.35
CA ASP A 43 2.27 5.25 -1.08
C ASP A 43 1.27 4.53 -0.18
N ASP A 44 1.66 4.23 1.06
CA ASP A 44 0.79 3.60 2.04
C ASP A 44 -0.31 4.55 2.50
N VAL A 45 0.00 5.86 2.61
CA VAL A 45 -0.98 6.91 2.91
C VAL A 45 -2.03 7.00 1.80
N VAL A 46 -1.59 7.09 0.54
CA VAL A 46 -2.51 7.14 -0.60
C VAL A 46 -3.34 5.86 -0.71
N LYS A 47 -2.73 4.69 -0.51
CA LYS A 47 -3.45 3.39 -0.49
C LYS A 47 -4.46 3.31 0.64
N ALA A 48 -4.12 3.77 1.84
CA ALA A 48 -5.03 3.78 2.98
C ALA A 48 -6.23 4.72 2.75
N ALA A 49 -5.99 5.91 2.22
CA ALA A 49 -7.07 6.82 1.84
C ALA A 49 -7.96 6.25 0.73
N THR A 50 -7.36 5.60 -0.28
CA THR A 50 -8.10 4.91 -1.34
C THR A 50 -9.01 3.83 -0.77
N ARG A 51 -8.51 2.98 0.13
CA ARG A 51 -9.33 1.97 0.82
C ARG A 51 -10.48 2.60 1.59
N ARG A 52 -10.21 3.61 2.41
CA ARG A 52 -11.25 4.31 3.18
C ARG A 52 -12.36 4.89 2.29
N LEU A 53 -12.00 5.51 1.16
CA LEU A 53 -12.95 6.09 0.22
C LEU A 53 -13.77 5.03 -0.51
N THR A 54 -13.13 3.94 -0.93
CA THR A 54 -13.80 2.83 -1.61
C THR A 54 -14.74 2.09 -0.67
N ASP A 55 -14.32 1.79 0.56
CA ASP A 55 -15.17 1.18 1.60
C ASP A 55 -16.39 2.05 1.90
N ALA A 56 -16.20 3.36 2.10
CA ALA A 56 -17.31 4.28 2.33
C ALA A 56 -18.29 4.35 1.14
N CYS A 57 -17.78 4.24 -0.09
CA CYS A 57 -18.63 4.16 -1.28
C CYS A 57 -19.43 2.86 -1.34
N LEU A 58 -18.81 1.71 -1.05
CA LEU A 58 -19.47 0.41 -0.99
C LEU A 58 -20.57 0.39 0.09
N ILE A 59 -20.26 0.88 1.29
CA ILE A 59 -21.24 0.97 2.40
C ILE A 59 -22.45 1.83 2.01
N ARG A 60 -22.23 3.00 1.37
CA ARG A 60 -23.34 3.83 0.86
C ARG A 60 -24.20 3.12 -0.20
N ARG A 61 -23.64 2.15 -0.91
CA ARG A 61 -24.35 1.29 -1.87
C ARG A 61 -24.96 0.04 -1.22
N GLY A 62 -24.95 -0.06 0.11
CA GLY A 62 -25.48 -1.21 0.86
C GLY A 62 -24.64 -2.48 0.69
N LEU A 63 -23.35 -2.34 0.41
CA LEU A 63 -22.42 -3.44 0.19
C LEU A 63 -21.39 -3.50 1.32
N THR A 64 -21.09 -4.71 1.77
CA THR A 64 -20.00 -4.96 2.72
C THR A 64 -18.67 -5.00 1.95
N PRO A 65 -17.61 -4.29 2.42
CA PRO A 65 -16.29 -4.33 1.80
C PRO A 65 -15.72 -5.76 1.64
N PRO A 66 -14.80 -5.97 0.68
CA PRO A 66 -14.22 -7.28 0.38
C PRO A 66 -13.61 -7.95 1.62
N GLY A 67 -13.82 -9.26 1.79
CA GLY A 67 -13.19 -10.06 2.85
C GLY A 67 -14.14 -10.62 3.92
N SER A 68 -15.45 -10.41 3.81
CA SER A 68 -16.45 -10.89 4.80
C SER A 68 -17.74 -11.49 4.20
N GLY A 69 -17.85 -11.64 2.88
CA GLY A 69 -19.11 -11.99 2.18
C GLY A 69 -19.10 -13.31 1.41
N ARG A 70 -20.30 -13.76 0.96
CA ARG A 70 -20.47 -14.94 0.10
C ARG A 70 -20.07 -14.62 -1.36
N ALA A 71 -19.81 -15.64 -2.18
CA ALA A 71 -19.37 -15.44 -3.57
C ALA A 71 -20.33 -14.60 -4.46
N ALA A 72 -21.65 -14.64 -4.21
CA ALA A 72 -22.61 -13.79 -4.92
C ALA A 72 -22.48 -12.30 -4.50
N ASP A 73 -22.19 -12.04 -3.23
CA ASP A 73 -21.88 -10.69 -2.74
C ASP A 73 -20.56 -10.20 -3.32
N GLN A 74 -19.59 -11.11 -3.52
CA GLN A 74 -18.30 -10.78 -4.11
C GLN A 74 -18.43 -10.22 -5.54
N ARG A 75 -19.33 -10.74 -6.38
CA ARG A 75 -19.57 -10.17 -7.72
C ARG A 75 -20.14 -8.76 -7.65
N ARG A 76 -21.18 -8.54 -6.83
CA ARG A 76 -21.79 -7.22 -6.65
C ARG A 76 -20.78 -6.20 -6.10
N VAL A 77 -19.89 -6.63 -5.21
CA VAL A 77 -18.80 -5.81 -4.67
C VAL A 77 -17.77 -5.48 -5.77
N THR A 78 -17.36 -6.47 -6.57
CA THR A 78 -16.44 -6.26 -7.71
C THR A 78 -17.03 -5.26 -8.72
N ASP A 79 -18.28 -5.46 -9.12
CA ASP A 79 -19.00 -4.59 -10.05
C ASP A 79 -19.09 -3.15 -9.52
N ALA A 80 -19.43 -3.00 -8.23
CA ALA A 80 -19.49 -1.68 -7.60
C ALA A 80 -18.11 -1.04 -7.44
N LEU A 81 -17.06 -1.83 -7.16
CA LEU A 81 -15.71 -1.34 -6.96
C LEU A 81 -15.11 -0.83 -8.27
N PHE A 82 -15.20 -1.63 -9.33
CA PHE A 82 -14.54 -1.36 -10.61
C PHE A 82 -15.43 -0.65 -11.63
N GLY A 83 -16.75 -0.67 -11.47
CA GLY A 83 -17.71 -0.14 -12.46
C GLY A 83 -18.18 -1.23 -13.43
N THR A 84 -19.31 -0.98 -14.08
CA THR A 84 -19.93 -1.92 -15.05
C THR A 84 -20.43 -1.23 -16.32
N GLY A 85 -20.46 0.11 -16.34
CA GLY A 85 -20.83 0.88 -17.52
C GLY A 85 -19.83 0.75 -18.67
N ARG A 86 -19.98 1.55 -19.72
CA ARG A 86 -18.98 1.59 -20.80
C ARG A 86 -17.66 2.17 -20.24
N PRO A 87 -16.49 1.57 -20.54
CA PRO A 87 -15.22 2.19 -20.20
C PRO A 87 -15.10 3.55 -20.89
N GLU A 88 -14.87 4.59 -20.11
CA GLU A 88 -14.75 5.97 -20.62
C GLU A 88 -13.29 6.41 -20.78
N LEU A 89 -12.36 5.69 -20.15
CA LEU A 89 -10.93 5.97 -20.23
C LEU A 89 -10.21 4.88 -21.02
N SER A 90 -9.31 5.29 -21.91
CA SER A 90 -8.54 4.38 -22.76
C SER A 90 -7.18 4.96 -23.09
N VAL A 91 -6.13 4.14 -23.00
CA VAL A 91 -4.76 4.49 -23.39
C VAL A 91 -4.22 3.36 -24.25
N ALA A 92 -3.83 3.68 -25.49
CA ALA A 92 -3.09 2.76 -26.34
C ALA A 92 -1.60 2.84 -25.98
N LEU A 93 -0.97 1.68 -25.77
CA LEU A 93 0.44 1.56 -25.45
C LEU A 93 1.25 1.28 -26.73
N PRO A 94 2.53 1.67 -26.78
CA PRO A 94 3.41 1.34 -27.91
C PRO A 94 3.56 -0.16 -28.16
N THR A 95 3.30 -1.00 -27.15
CA THR A 95 3.27 -2.45 -27.24
C THR A 95 2.08 -3.02 -28.03
N GLY A 96 1.13 -2.16 -28.45
CA GLY A 96 -0.10 -2.54 -29.15
C GLY A 96 -1.27 -2.86 -28.21
N TYR A 97 -1.04 -2.97 -26.90
CA TYR A 97 -2.11 -3.17 -25.92
C TYR A 97 -2.91 -1.87 -25.69
N VAL A 98 -4.19 -2.02 -25.34
CA VAL A 98 -5.04 -0.90 -24.94
C VAL A 98 -5.52 -1.11 -23.51
N VAL A 99 -5.13 -0.22 -22.61
CA VAL A 99 -5.59 -0.22 -21.22
C VAL A 99 -6.86 0.61 -21.13
N ARG A 100 -7.91 0.06 -20.53
CA ARG A 100 -9.21 0.71 -20.36
C ARG A 100 -9.61 0.74 -18.89
N ALA A 101 -10.38 1.75 -18.50
CA ALA A 101 -10.98 1.82 -17.18
C ALA A 101 -12.39 2.40 -17.24
N HIS A 102 -13.24 1.90 -16.35
CA HIS A 102 -14.54 2.47 -16.09
C HIS A 102 -14.42 3.66 -15.12
N THR A 103 -15.35 4.59 -15.21
CA THR A 103 -15.40 5.82 -14.40
C THR A 103 -16.54 5.81 -13.37
N ASP A 104 -17.44 4.82 -13.43
CA ASP A 104 -18.65 4.68 -12.60
C ASP A 104 -18.45 3.85 -11.31
N GLY A 105 -17.27 3.26 -11.14
CA GLY A 105 -16.90 2.45 -9.96
C GLY A 105 -16.47 3.26 -8.74
N CYS A 106 -16.54 2.64 -7.56
CA CYS A 106 -16.07 3.25 -6.31
C CYS A 106 -14.57 3.58 -6.34
N LEU A 107 -13.75 2.77 -7.02
CA LEU A 107 -12.32 3.05 -7.19
C LEU A 107 -12.09 4.30 -8.04
N ALA A 108 -12.84 4.43 -9.13
CA ALA A 108 -12.78 5.60 -10.00
C ALA A 108 -13.15 6.88 -9.22
N ALA A 109 -14.24 6.84 -8.44
CA ALA A 109 -14.63 7.96 -7.60
C ALA A 109 -13.56 8.32 -6.54
N ALA A 110 -12.91 7.33 -5.94
CA ALA A 110 -11.80 7.57 -5.01
C ALA A 110 -10.59 8.22 -5.70
N GLN A 111 -10.23 7.74 -6.89
CA GLN A 111 -9.14 8.32 -7.68
C GLN A 111 -9.44 9.76 -8.09
N GLN A 112 -10.65 10.06 -8.56
CA GLN A 112 -11.10 11.41 -8.86
C GLN A 112 -10.95 12.33 -7.64
N ARG A 113 -11.34 11.86 -6.44
CA ARG A 113 -11.23 12.65 -5.20
C ARG A 113 -9.78 12.94 -4.80
N LEU A 114 -8.87 11.99 -5.00
CA LEU A 114 -7.47 12.09 -4.58
C LEU A 114 -6.61 12.82 -5.61
N TYR A 115 -6.75 12.49 -6.89
CA TYR A 115 -5.90 13.00 -7.96
C TYR A 115 -6.48 14.23 -8.67
N GLY A 116 -7.79 14.48 -8.55
CA GLY A 116 -8.46 15.61 -9.20
C GLY A 116 -8.77 15.31 -10.67
N ASP A 117 -7.82 15.49 -11.57
CA ASP A 117 -8.04 15.24 -13.01
C ASP A 117 -7.91 13.75 -13.32
N GLN A 118 -9.02 12.99 -13.24
CA GLN A 118 -8.98 11.55 -13.46
C GLN A 118 -8.49 11.12 -14.86
N PRO A 119 -8.93 11.73 -15.98
CA PRO A 119 -8.40 11.38 -17.30
C PRO A 119 -6.88 11.58 -17.41
N ARG A 120 -6.36 12.71 -16.90
CA ARG A 120 -4.91 12.97 -16.91
C ARG A 120 -4.15 12.03 -15.98
N TRP A 121 -4.70 11.74 -14.80
CA TRP A 121 -4.12 10.78 -13.86
C TRP A 121 -4.01 9.41 -14.52
N PHE A 122 -5.11 8.90 -15.08
CA PHE A 122 -5.16 7.60 -15.74
C PHE A 122 -4.15 7.50 -16.88
N ARG A 123 -4.08 8.52 -17.75
CA ARG A 123 -3.13 8.54 -18.85
C ARG A 123 -1.69 8.46 -18.36
N THR A 124 -1.32 9.34 -17.43
CA THR A 124 0.08 9.42 -16.97
C THR A 124 0.48 8.23 -16.11
N SER A 125 -0.41 7.68 -15.28
CA SER A 125 -0.14 6.46 -14.52
C SER A 125 0.07 5.26 -15.44
N VAL A 126 -0.81 5.06 -16.43
CA VAL A 126 -0.68 3.95 -17.38
C VAL A 126 0.63 4.04 -18.16
N ILE A 127 1.02 5.23 -18.64
CA ILE A 127 2.30 5.43 -19.35
C ILE A 127 3.49 5.12 -18.43
N VAL A 128 3.52 5.71 -17.23
CA VAL A 128 4.65 5.54 -16.29
C VAL A 128 4.80 4.10 -15.82
N ASP A 129 3.69 3.39 -15.58
CA ASP A 129 3.71 1.99 -15.14
C ASP A 129 4.13 1.02 -16.26
N ASN A 130 4.13 1.47 -17.52
CA ASN A 130 4.46 0.64 -18.70
C ASN A 130 5.77 1.04 -19.41
N LEU A 131 6.61 1.92 -18.82
CA LEU A 131 7.87 2.33 -19.46
C LEU A 131 8.86 1.18 -19.68
N VAL A 132 8.89 0.20 -18.78
CA VAL A 132 9.76 -0.99 -18.92
C VAL A 132 9.26 -1.88 -20.07
N PRO A 133 7.99 -2.32 -20.11
CA PRO A 133 7.45 -3.02 -21.27
C PRO A 133 7.65 -2.29 -22.60
N GLU A 134 7.55 -0.96 -22.63
CA GLU A 134 7.83 -0.17 -23.84
C GLU A 134 9.31 -0.26 -24.25
N ALA A 135 10.24 -0.13 -23.31
CA ALA A 135 11.67 -0.23 -23.59
C ALA A 135 12.03 -1.59 -24.20
N ASP A 136 11.50 -2.67 -23.61
CA ASP A 136 11.69 -4.03 -24.09
C ASP A 136 11.12 -4.22 -25.50
N HIS A 137 9.88 -3.75 -25.74
CA HIS A 137 9.20 -3.88 -27.03
C HIS A 137 9.86 -3.08 -28.15
N THR A 138 10.37 -1.88 -27.84
CA THR A 138 10.97 -0.98 -28.83
C THR A 138 12.48 -1.18 -29.00
N HIS A 139 13.08 -2.14 -28.27
CA HIS A 139 14.52 -2.38 -28.22
C HIS A 139 15.33 -1.12 -27.90
N ARG A 140 14.81 -0.30 -26.97
CA ARG A 140 15.46 0.93 -26.49
C ARG A 140 15.89 0.77 -25.05
N SER A 141 16.85 1.59 -24.62
CA SER A 141 17.15 1.67 -23.19
C SER A 141 16.01 2.33 -22.42
N LEU A 142 15.82 1.94 -21.16
CA LEU A 142 14.84 2.58 -20.27
C LEU A 142 15.13 4.09 -20.07
N ALA A 143 16.40 4.50 -20.17
CA ALA A 143 16.78 5.91 -20.08
C ALA A 143 16.24 6.72 -21.26
N GLU A 144 16.35 6.20 -22.48
CA GLU A 144 15.81 6.84 -23.68
C GLU A 144 14.28 6.92 -23.64
N VAL A 145 13.61 5.85 -23.20
CA VAL A 145 12.16 5.83 -23.03
C VAL A 145 11.71 6.86 -21.98
N ARG A 146 12.38 6.92 -20.82
CA ARG A 146 12.12 7.94 -19.80
C ARG A 146 12.36 9.37 -20.31
N ALA A 147 13.37 9.59 -21.13
CA ALA A 147 13.63 10.90 -21.71
C ALA A 147 12.51 11.34 -22.65
N ARG A 148 11.95 10.41 -23.44
CA ARG A 148 10.79 10.67 -24.32
C ARG A 148 9.52 10.99 -23.53
N HIS A 149 9.28 10.30 -22.41
CA HIS A 149 8.11 10.49 -21.53
C HIS A 149 8.34 11.45 -20.35
N ARG A 150 9.31 12.36 -20.47
CA ARG A 150 9.70 13.26 -19.36
C ARG A 150 8.54 14.12 -18.84
N ALA A 151 7.62 14.51 -19.73
CA ALA A 151 6.47 15.35 -19.39
C ALA A 151 5.45 14.54 -18.58
N GLU A 152 5.11 13.33 -19.04
CA GLU A 152 4.21 12.40 -18.37
C GLU A 152 4.74 12.00 -16.99
N ILE A 153 6.06 11.76 -16.86
CA ILE A 153 6.70 11.50 -15.57
C ILE A 153 6.58 12.72 -14.64
N ALA A 154 6.83 13.93 -15.15
CA ALA A 154 6.70 15.14 -14.35
C ALA A 154 5.26 15.36 -13.89
N ASP A 155 4.28 15.12 -14.77
CA ASP A 155 2.85 15.23 -14.48
C ASP A 155 2.43 14.21 -13.42
N TRP A 156 2.79 12.94 -13.60
CA TRP A 156 2.53 11.86 -12.65
C TRP A 156 3.06 12.20 -11.25
N ARG A 157 4.28 12.76 -11.16
CA ARG A 157 4.87 13.20 -9.87
C ARG A 157 4.04 14.31 -9.22
N ARG A 158 3.63 15.33 -9.99
CA ARG A 158 2.81 16.44 -9.46
C ARG A 158 1.46 15.94 -8.96
N MET A 159 0.80 15.05 -9.72
CA MET A 159 -0.48 14.48 -9.33
C MET A 159 -0.37 13.58 -8.10
N ARG A 160 0.72 12.81 -7.96
CA ARG A 160 0.99 12.03 -6.74
C ARG A 160 1.25 12.88 -5.52
N ALA A 161 1.98 13.99 -5.67
CA ALA A 161 2.18 14.94 -4.58
C ALA A 161 0.84 15.55 -4.11
N HIS A 162 -0.01 15.97 -5.05
CA HIS A 162 -1.37 16.42 -4.73
C HIS A 162 -2.19 15.33 -4.03
N ALA A 163 -2.18 14.10 -4.54
CA ALA A 163 -2.91 12.99 -3.96
C ALA A 163 -2.44 12.63 -2.55
N LEU A 164 -1.15 12.79 -2.26
CA LEU A 164 -0.62 12.60 -0.91
C LEU A 164 -1.22 13.63 0.07
N THR A 165 -1.26 14.90 -0.32
CA THR A 165 -1.89 15.95 0.50
C THR A 165 -3.38 15.66 0.70
N ALA A 166 -4.11 15.33 -0.37
CA ALA A 166 -5.53 14.98 -0.29
C ALA A 166 -5.79 13.73 0.58
N ALA A 167 -4.92 12.71 0.46
CA ALA A 167 -5.01 11.49 1.25
C ALA A 167 -4.82 11.75 2.74
N ALA A 168 -3.84 12.58 3.11
CA ALA A 168 -3.64 12.99 4.50
C ALA A 168 -4.90 13.68 5.07
N THR A 169 -5.53 14.57 4.31
CA THR A 169 -6.81 15.18 4.70
C THR A 169 -7.90 14.14 4.91
N VAL A 170 -8.10 13.22 3.96
CA VAL A 170 -9.11 12.16 4.05
C VAL A 170 -8.93 11.30 5.29
N LEU A 171 -7.69 10.98 5.67
CA LEU A 171 -7.39 10.14 6.82
C LEU A 171 -7.56 10.90 8.15
N ASN A 172 -7.25 12.19 8.18
CA ASN A 172 -7.35 13.02 9.39
C ASN A 172 -8.76 13.54 9.67
N THR A 173 -9.63 13.61 8.66
CA THR A 173 -11.04 13.98 8.87
C THR A 173 -11.78 12.80 9.51
N PRO A 174 -12.44 12.98 10.68
CA PRO A 174 -13.30 11.95 11.23
C PRO A 174 -14.46 11.64 10.27
N PRO A 175 -14.94 10.38 10.21
CA PRO A 175 -16.14 10.10 9.42
C PRO A 175 -17.29 10.96 9.95
N PRO A 176 -18.20 11.45 9.08
CA PRO A 176 -19.36 12.19 9.56
C PRO A 176 -20.13 11.31 10.56
N THR A 177 -20.40 11.85 11.74
CA THR A 177 -21.32 11.25 12.72
C THR A 177 -22.72 11.36 12.14
N GLY A 178 -23.09 10.39 11.29
CA GLY A 178 -24.44 10.25 10.78
C GLY A 178 -25.27 9.53 11.82
N GLU A 179 -26.09 10.27 12.57
CA GLU A 179 -27.35 9.70 13.04
C GLU A 179 -28.11 9.20 11.81
N PRO A 180 -28.73 8.01 11.87
CA PRO A 180 -29.56 7.51 10.78
C PRO A 180 -30.70 8.51 10.54
N ARG A 181 -30.80 9.02 9.31
CA ARG A 181 -31.94 9.85 8.90
C ARG A 181 -33.20 8.97 8.92
N PRO A 182 -34.32 9.45 9.49
CA PRO A 182 -35.56 8.67 9.66
C PRO A 182 -36.18 8.24 8.32
#